data_AF-A0A7H4LV55-F1
#
_entry.id   AF-A0A7H4LV55-F1
#
_cell.length_a   1.000
_cell.length_b   1.000
_cell.length_c   1.000
_cell.angle_alpha   90.00
_cell.angle_beta   90.00
_cell.angle_gamma   90.00
#
_symmetry.space_group_name_H-M   'P 1'
#
loop_
_entity.id
_entity.type
_entity.pdbx_description
1 polymer ?
#
loop_
_entity_poly.entity_id
_entity_poly.type
_entity_poly.pdbx_seq_one_letter_code
_entity_poly.pdbx_strand_id
1 'polypeptide(L)'
;MSLSESEVQDLLDTLVKRHYLRTVSGFGNRVTKYEQRFCNSEFGDLKFTPAEVAIVTTLLLRGAQTPGELRGRAQRMHEFSDMAEVESVLETWLREKMAPMLRVCRGSLASVKAAICICSAMIWIH
;
A
#
# COMPACT_ATOMS: atom_id res chain seq x y z
N MET A 1 -7.80 -11.33 -10.15
CA MET A 1 -6.74 -12.28 -9.73
C MET A 1 -7.41 -13.35 -8.89
N SER A 2 -7.16 -14.63 -9.18
CA SER A 2 -7.57 -15.77 -8.35
C SER A 2 -6.31 -16.36 -7.72
N LEU A 3 -6.06 -16.05 -6.44
CA LEU A 3 -4.91 -16.57 -5.69
C LEU A 3 -5.43 -17.63 -4.72
N SER A 4 -4.71 -18.74 -4.57
CA SER A 4 -4.99 -19.74 -3.55
C SER A 4 -4.54 -19.25 -2.16
N GLU A 5 -5.12 -19.82 -1.10
CA GLU A 5 -4.76 -19.49 0.27
C GLU A 5 -3.26 -19.76 0.55
N SER A 6 -2.73 -20.87 0.02
CA SER A 6 -1.30 -21.21 0.14
C SER A 6 -0.40 -20.20 -0.55
N GLU A 7 -0.75 -19.74 -1.76
CA GLU A 7 0.04 -18.71 -2.47
C GLU A 7 0.02 -17.38 -1.71
N VAL A 8 -1.13 -17.02 -1.12
CA VAL A 8 -1.25 -15.82 -0.29
C VAL A 8 -0.37 -15.94 0.96
N GLN A 9 -0.37 -17.10 1.63
CA GLN A 9 0.45 -17.34 2.81
C GLN A 9 1.96 -17.26 2.50
N ASP A 10 2.41 -17.89 1.40
CA ASP A 10 3.81 -17.84 0.96
C ASP A 10 4.26 -16.40 0.64
N LEU A 11 3.37 -15.61 0.04
CA LEU A 11 3.61 -14.19 -0.21
C LEU A 11 3.70 -13.38 1.09
N LEU A 12 2.79 -13.62 2.04
CA LEU A 12 2.82 -12.97 3.36
C LEU A 12 4.13 -13.26 4.09
N ASP A 13 4.57 -14.52 4.11
CA ASP A 13 5.83 -14.91 4.76
C ASP A 13 7.05 -14.26 4.09
N THR A 14 7.04 -14.17 2.76
CA THR A 14 8.07 -13.46 1.99
C THR A 14 8.11 -11.96 2.33
N LEU A 15 6.95 -11.33 2.48
CA LEU A 15 6.83 -9.92 2.82
C LEU A 15 7.23 -9.60 4.26
N VAL A 16 6.94 -10.51 5.20
CA VAL A 16 7.42 -10.42 6.58
C VAL A 16 8.94 -10.54 6.65
N LYS A 17 9.53 -11.50 5.91
CA LYS A 17 11.01 -11.65 5.80
C LYS A 17 11.69 -10.40 5.23
N ARG A 18 11.00 -9.68 4.34
CA ARG A 18 11.48 -8.41 3.77
C ARG A 18 11.11 -7.18 4.60
N HIS A 19 10.54 -7.36 5.78
CA HIS A 19 10.10 -6.30 6.70
C HIS A 19 9.03 -5.33 6.14
N TYR A 20 8.31 -5.72 5.08
CA TYR A 20 7.19 -4.93 4.54
C TYR A 20 5.88 -5.16 5.31
N LEU A 21 5.76 -6.30 5.98
CA LEU A 21 4.64 -6.64 6.86
C LEU A 21 5.16 -7.02 8.26
N ARG A 22 4.30 -6.89 9.25
CA ARG A 22 4.51 -7.39 10.61
C ARG A 22 3.36 -8.28 11.00
N THR A 23 3.66 -9.39 11.65
CA THR A 23 2.64 -10.24 12.28
C THR A 23 2.22 -9.63 13.62
N VAL A 24 0.91 -9.56 13.83
CA VAL A 24 0.29 -9.16 15.08
C VAL A 24 -0.49 -10.35 15.60
N SER A 25 0.10 -11.05 16.56
CA SER A 25 -0.56 -12.09 17.33
C SER A 25 -0.78 -11.56 18.75
N GLY A 26 -2.05 -11.35 19.10
CA GLY A 26 -2.43 -11.08 20.49
C GLY A 26 -2.39 -12.36 21.31
N PHE A 27 -2.02 -12.27 22.59
CA PHE A 27 -2.01 -13.42 23.49
C PHE A 27 -3.41 -14.05 23.54
N GLY A 28 -3.52 -15.35 23.21
CA GLY A 28 -4.78 -16.09 23.18
C GLY A 28 -5.54 -16.08 21.84
N ASN A 29 -5.08 -15.34 20.83
CA ASN A 29 -5.71 -15.34 19.51
C ASN A 29 -5.06 -16.37 18.58
N ARG A 30 -5.84 -17.34 18.09
CA ARG A 30 -5.36 -18.41 17.18
C ARG A 30 -5.19 -17.96 15.73
N VAL A 31 -5.67 -16.76 15.40
CA VAL A 31 -5.60 -16.20 14.05
C VAL A 31 -4.50 -15.14 13.99
N THR A 32 -3.53 -15.35 13.11
CA THR A 32 -2.46 -14.39 12.83
C THR A 32 -3.02 -13.22 12.02
N LYS A 33 -2.86 -11.98 12.53
CA LYS A 33 -3.16 -10.76 11.78
C LYS A 33 -1.87 -10.17 11.22
N TYR A 34 -1.97 -9.39 10.15
CA TYR A 34 -0.83 -8.74 9.50
C TYR A 34 -1.03 -7.23 9.43
N GLU A 35 -0.04 -6.49 9.90
CA GLU A 35 0.04 -5.03 9.79
C GLU A 35 1.02 -4.64 8.68
N GLN A 36 0.66 -3.60 7.92
CA GLN A 36 1.53 -3.06 6.88
C GLN A 36 2.62 -2.16 7.49
N ARG A 37 3.88 -2.41 7.11
CA ARG A 37 5.04 -1.58 7.48
C ARG A 37 5.70 -0.92 6.28
N PHE A 38 5.06 -1.02 5.11
CA PHE A 38 5.58 -0.53 3.84
C PHE A 38 5.83 0.98 3.87
N CYS A 39 4.91 1.73 4.44
CA CYS A 39 5.04 3.18 4.65
C CYS A 39 4.67 3.57 6.07
N ASN A 40 5.16 4.73 6.51
CA ASN A 40 4.82 5.33 7.81
C ASN A 40 5.17 4.49 9.05
N SER A 41 6.04 3.48 8.92
CA SER A 41 6.54 2.73 10.09
C SER A 41 7.58 3.54 10.86
N GLU A 42 7.73 3.28 12.16
CA GLU A 42 8.66 4.00 13.05
C GLU A 42 10.10 4.06 12.53
N PHE A 43 10.53 3.02 11.82
CA PHE A 43 11.90 2.83 11.33
C PHE A 43 12.02 2.96 9.80
N GLY A 44 10.94 3.30 9.10
CA GLY A 44 10.94 3.43 7.64
C GLY A 44 11.25 4.85 7.17
N ASP A 45 12.18 4.98 6.23
CA ASP A 45 12.52 6.26 5.57
C ASP A 45 11.36 6.79 4.70
N LEU A 46 10.43 5.91 4.33
CA LEU A 46 9.30 6.22 3.46
C LEU A 46 8.10 6.72 4.30
N LYS A 47 7.97 8.04 4.40
CA LYS A 47 6.82 8.71 5.01
C LYS A 47 5.89 9.22 3.92
N PHE A 48 4.62 8.84 3.98
CA PHE A 48 3.58 9.29 3.05
C PHE A 48 2.47 10.03 3.77
N THR A 49 1.98 11.10 3.15
CA THR A 49 0.74 11.77 3.58
C THR A 49 -0.47 10.88 3.26
N PRO A 50 -1.63 11.09 3.90
CA PRO A 50 -2.86 10.34 3.58
C PRO A 50 -3.22 10.40 2.09
N ALA A 51 -3.03 11.56 1.45
CA ALA A 51 -3.24 11.76 0.02
C ALA A 51 -2.30 10.88 -0.84
N GLU A 52 -1.01 10.85 -0.51
CA GLU A 52 -0.03 10.03 -1.21
C GLU A 52 -0.32 8.53 -1.03
N VAL A 53 -0.70 8.10 0.18
CA VAL A 53 -1.07 6.70 0.45
C VAL A 53 -2.28 6.30 -0.41
N ALA A 54 -3.29 7.16 -0.51
CA ALA A 54 -4.48 6.91 -1.31
C ALA A 54 -4.17 6.73 -2.80
N ILE A 55 -3.32 7.59 -3.36
CA ILE A 55 -2.89 7.52 -4.76
C ILE A 55 -2.03 6.28 -5.02
N VAL A 56 -0.99 6.06 -4.21
CA VAL A 56 -0.06 4.92 -4.36
C VAL A 56 -0.81 3.59 -4.25
N THR A 57 -1.70 3.48 -3.27
CA THR A 57 -2.53 2.27 -3.09
C THR A 57 -3.40 2.01 -4.31
N THR A 58 -4.03 3.06 -4.84
CA THR A 58 -4.88 2.96 -6.04
C THR A 58 -4.07 2.55 -7.27
N LEU A 59 -2.88 3.12 -7.46
CA LEU A 59 -1.97 2.77 -8.57
C LEU A 59 -1.44 1.33 -8.46
N LEU A 60 -1.15 0.86 -7.24
CA LEU A 60 -0.69 -0.52 -7.03
C LEU A 60 -1.80 -1.52 -7.34
N LEU A 61 -3.02 -1.27 -6.86
CA LEU A 61 -4.14 -2.21 -7.04
C LEU A 61 -4.64 -2.29 -8.49
N ARG A 62 -4.62 -1.18 -9.23
CA ARG A 62 -5.29 -1.06 -10.53
C ARG A 62 -4.36 -0.71 -11.70
N GLY A 63 -3.10 -0.37 -11.43
CA GLY A 63 -2.13 0.03 -12.45
C GLY A 63 -2.17 1.54 -12.75
N ALA A 64 -1.59 1.92 -13.88
CA ALA A 64 -1.54 3.29 -14.35
C ALA A 64 -2.96 3.84 -14.59
N GLN A 65 -3.23 5.03 -14.08
CA GLN A 65 -4.53 5.71 -14.14
C GLN A 65 -4.33 7.20 -14.38
N THR A 66 -5.37 7.87 -14.86
CA THR A 66 -5.37 9.33 -15.02
C THR A 66 -5.71 10.04 -13.70
N PRO A 67 -5.31 11.31 -13.52
CA PRO A 67 -5.66 12.08 -12.31
C PRO A 67 -7.16 12.14 -12.02
N GLY A 68 -7.99 12.28 -13.07
CA GLY A 68 -9.45 12.29 -12.93
C GLY A 68 -10.01 10.96 -12.41
N GLU A 69 -9.44 9.82 -12.83
CA GLU A 69 -9.83 8.51 -12.30
C GLU A 69 -9.36 8.31 -10.86
N LEU A 70 -8.14 8.78 -10.54
CA LEU A 70 -7.57 8.71 -9.20
C LEU A 70 -8.44 9.46 -8.19
N ARG A 71 -8.93 10.66 -8.52
CA ARG A 71 -9.83 11.44 -7.66
C ARG A 71 -11.04 10.63 -7.21
N GLY A 72 -11.74 10.00 -8.15
CA GLY A 72 -12.95 9.22 -7.85
C GLY A 72 -12.66 7.88 -7.16
N ARG A 73 -11.54 7.22 -7.48
CA ARG A 73 -11.24 5.87 -6.98
C ARG A 73 -10.51 5.88 -5.64
N ALA A 74 -9.72 6.92 -5.36
CA ALA A 74 -8.97 7.09 -4.12
C ALA A 74 -9.79 7.80 -3.02
N GLN A 75 -10.98 8.34 -3.36
CA GLN A 75 -11.83 9.13 -2.45
C GLN A 75 -12.15 8.42 -1.12
N ARG A 76 -12.28 7.10 -1.13
CA ARG A 76 -12.51 6.32 0.10
C ARG A 76 -11.35 6.42 1.09
N MET A 77 -10.11 6.54 0.61
CA MET A 77 -8.92 6.62 1.47
C MET A 77 -8.57 8.07 1.82
N HIS A 78 -8.77 9.00 0.89
CA HIS A 78 -8.55 10.43 1.10
C HIS A 78 -9.44 11.22 0.14
N GLU A 79 -10.18 12.20 0.68
CA GLU A 79 -11.03 13.07 -0.12
C GLU A 79 -10.21 14.22 -0.69
N PHE A 80 -10.14 14.28 -2.03
CA PHE A 80 -9.47 15.35 -2.76
C PHE A 80 -10.48 16.45 -3.11
N SER A 81 -10.15 17.68 -2.74
CA SER A 81 -10.94 18.89 -3.00
C SER A 81 -11.19 19.08 -4.49
N ASP A 82 -10.14 19.11 -5.30
CA ASP A 82 -10.20 19.28 -6.75
C ASP A 82 -9.19 18.38 -7.48
N MET A 83 -9.16 18.50 -8.81
CA MET A 83 -8.21 17.76 -9.64
C MET A 83 -6.78 18.31 -9.52
N ALA A 84 -6.62 19.60 -9.22
CA ALA A 84 -5.32 20.23 -9.09
C ALA A 84 -4.58 19.72 -7.83
N GLU A 85 -5.29 19.40 -6.76
CA GLU A 85 -4.73 18.77 -5.57
C GLU A 85 -4.14 17.40 -5.89
N VAL A 86 -4.84 16.58 -6.69
CA VAL A 86 -4.34 15.26 -7.12
C VAL A 86 -3.07 15.40 -7.95
N GLU A 87 -3.06 16.35 -8.89
CA GLU A 87 -1.89 16.63 -9.74
C GLU A 87 -0.70 17.15 -8.91
N SER A 88 -0.95 18.06 -7.97
CA SER A 88 0.08 18.59 -7.08
C SER A 88 0.71 17.49 -6.22
N VAL A 89 -0.12 16.65 -5.60
CA VAL A 89 0.36 15.51 -4.80
C VAL A 89 1.16 14.53 -5.67
N LEU A 90 0.70 14.25 -6.89
CA LEU A 90 1.44 13.43 -7.84
C LEU A 90 2.80 14.03 -8.19
N GLU A 91 2.88 15.34 -8.46
CA GLU A 91 4.14 15.99 -8.80
C GLU A 91 5.13 15.96 -7.63
N THR A 92 4.69 16.29 -6.41
CA THR A 92 5.52 16.22 -5.21
C THR A 92 6.03 14.79 -4.98
N TRP A 93 5.13 13.81 -5.09
CA TRP A 93 5.48 12.40 -4.94
C TRP A 93 6.50 11.95 -6.00
N LEU A 94 6.34 12.37 -7.25
CA LEU A 94 7.26 12.06 -8.35
C LEU A 94 8.65 12.64 -8.11
N ARG A 95 8.74 13.88 -7.61
CA ARG A 95 10.01 14.55 -7.35
C ARG A 95 10.78 13.94 -6.18
N GLU A 96 10.09 13.64 -5.09
CA GLU A 96 10.74 13.32 -3.82
C GLU A 96 10.79 11.81 -3.55
N LYS A 97 9.78 11.06 -4.00
CA LYS A 97 9.51 9.70 -3.49
C LYS A 97 9.45 8.62 -4.55
N MET A 98 9.48 8.98 -5.84
CA MET A 98 9.56 8.01 -6.94
C MET A 98 10.82 7.14 -6.86
N ALA A 99 11.98 7.75 -6.63
CA ALA A 99 13.26 7.04 -6.54
C ALA A 99 13.30 6.00 -5.40
N PRO A 100 12.95 6.34 -4.14
CA PRO A 100 12.89 5.34 -3.08
C PRO A 100 11.78 4.30 -3.32
N MET A 101 10.64 4.67 -3.91
CA MET A 101 9.60 3.69 -4.26
C MET A 101 10.07 2.69 -5.33
N LEU A 102 10.81 3.14 -6.35
CA LEU A 102 11.39 2.23 -7.36
C LEU A 102 12.40 1.28 -6.75
N ARG A 103 13.19 1.71 -5.75
CA ARG A 103 14.13 0.84 -5.03
C ARG A 103 13.40 -0.28 -4.27
N VAL A 104 12.28 0.04 -3.65
CA VAL A 104 11.40 -0.91 -2.95
C VAL A 104 10.72 -1.88 -3.93
N CYS A 105 10.19 -1.37 -5.04
CA CYS A 105 9.46 -2.15 -6.04
C CYS A 105 10.37 -3.01 -6.94
N ARG A 106 11.67 -2.71 -7.04
CA ARG A 106 12.65 -3.50 -7.82
C ARG A 106 12.76 -4.97 -7.39
N GLY A 107 12.29 -5.33 -6.19
CA GLY A 107 12.36 -6.70 -5.68
C GLY A 107 11.17 -7.61 -6.00
N SER A 108 10.03 -7.07 -6.48
CA SER A 108 8.81 -7.76 -6.98
C SER A 108 7.60 -6.84 -6.79
N LEU A 109 7.15 -6.17 -7.86
CA LEU A 109 5.89 -5.39 -7.83
C LEU A 109 4.69 -6.26 -7.45
N ALA A 110 4.70 -7.55 -7.80
CA ALA A 110 3.60 -8.48 -7.51
C ALA A 110 3.44 -8.72 -6.00
N SER A 111 4.55 -8.82 -5.26
CA SER A 111 4.54 -9.03 -3.82
C SER A 111 4.03 -7.81 -3.06
N VAL A 112 4.38 -6.59 -3.52
CA VAL A 112 3.90 -5.33 -2.90
C VAL A 112 2.40 -5.14 -3.10
N LYS A 113 1.87 -5.51 -4.28
CA LYS A 113 0.41 -5.49 -4.53
C LYS A 113 -0.36 -6.40 -3.57
N ALA A 114 0.17 -7.59 -3.29
CA ALA A 114 -0.46 -8.53 -2.36
C ALA A 114 -0.49 -7.96 -0.92
N ALA A 115 0.62 -7.38 -0.45
CA ALA A 115 0.74 -6.80 0.89
C ALA A 115 -0.33 -5.72 1.17
N ILE A 116 -0.51 -4.81 0.21
CA ILE A 116 -1.41 -3.67 0.35
C ILE A 116 -2.87 -4.08 0.15
N CYS A 117 -3.15 -5.07 -0.71
CA CYS A 117 -4.49 -5.60 -0.92
C CYS A 117 -5.01 -6.32 0.34
N ILE A 118 -4.16 -7.14 0.99
CA ILE A 118 -4.53 -7.92 2.19
C ILE A 118 -4.74 -7.00 3.39
N CYS A 119 -3.88 -5.98 3.58
CA CYS A 119 -4.06 -5.03 4.69
C CYS A 119 -5.18 -4.00 4.45
N SER A 120 -5.42 -3.54 3.20
CA SER A 120 -6.54 -2.64 2.92
C SER A 120 -7.89 -3.32 3.14
N ALA A 121 -7.98 -4.65 2.94
CA ALA A 121 -9.17 -5.42 3.27
C ALA A 121 -9.40 -5.55 4.79
N MET A 122 -8.34 -5.51 5.62
CA MET A 122 -8.45 -5.62 7.08
C MET A 122 -8.59 -4.26 7.80
N ILE A 123 -8.10 -3.17 7.21
CA ILE A 123 -8.19 -1.82 7.81
C ILE A 123 -9.58 -1.18 7.60
N TRP A 124 -10.44 -1.75 6.75
CA TRP A 124 -11.76 -1.19 6.39
C TRP A 124 -12.98 -2.03 6.83
N ILE A 125 -12.82 -2.97 7.78
CA ILE A 125 -13.93 -3.78 8.34
C ILE A 125 -14.38 -3.30 9.74
N HIS A 126 -13.88 -2.17 10.26
CA HIS A 126 -14.40 -1.56 11.48
C HIS A 126 -14.75 -0.08 11.29
#